data_AF-A0A9X3DUN3-F1
#
_entry.id   AF-A0A9X3DUN3-F1
#
_cell.length_a   1.000
_cell.length_b   1.000
_cell.length_c   1.000
_cell.angle_alpha   90.00
_cell.angle_beta   90.00
_cell.angle_gamma   90.00
#
_symmetry.space_group_name_H-M   'P 1'
#
loop_
_entity.id
_entity.type
_entity.pdbx_description
1 polymer ?
#
loop_
_entity_poly.entity_id
_entity_poly.type
_entity_poly.pdbx_seq_one_letter_code
_entity_poly.pdbx_strand_id
1 'polypeptide(L)'
;MKTKLNKQKGSTLIVVMMMLLFLTIIGVMAIRTSMITLNIATNAQSYQLSSQTADTPINQVFLEDLNRHVDLSSVLGKALKDADTELGKEYVFCYRPKVSTRFGSVASMAVLRTTSSGVELVEGSTDNFCNLTTDFGSARRGVVTQVAIKIPTDTADLPPLALLARNINVSGGQTIPQGITEQKRIRMTTVAMMPIYAKNLSAAQACLKDNVNDNSDVETSNKQTTAQCLVNIGVPVNSQVQEFNLQTFIKIVKEPV
;
A
#
# COMPACT_ATOMS: atom_id res chain seq x y z
N MET A 1 51.69 71.40 -17.28
CA MET A 1 50.48 70.57 -17.08
C MET A 1 50.91 69.25 -16.45
N LYS A 2 50.78 69.09 -15.13
CA LYS A 2 51.11 67.84 -14.41
C LYS A 2 49.81 67.26 -13.86
N THR A 3 49.33 66.18 -14.47
CA THR A 3 48.19 65.39 -13.99
C THR A 3 48.64 64.52 -12.82
N LYS A 4 48.05 64.74 -11.64
CA LYS A 4 48.23 63.87 -10.46
C LYS A 4 47.37 62.62 -10.63
N LEU A 5 48.00 61.45 -10.82
CA LEU A 5 47.36 60.15 -10.64
C LEU A 5 47.30 59.84 -9.13
N ASN A 6 46.16 60.11 -8.49
CA ASN A 6 45.93 59.70 -7.10
C ASN A 6 45.55 58.21 -7.04
N LYS A 7 46.21 57.47 -6.14
CA LYS A 7 46.07 56.03 -5.88
C LYS A 7 44.60 55.62 -5.61
N GLN A 8 43.94 54.99 -6.58
CA GLN A 8 42.70 54.21 -6.40
C GLN A 8 42.98 52.74 -6.00
N LYS A 9 43.85 52.48 -5.01
CA LYS A 9 44.13 51.09 -4.57
C LYS A 9 43.21 50.57 -3.45
N GLY A 10 42.44 51.44 -2.79
CA GLY A 10 41.49 51.04 -1.74
C GLY A 10 40.11 50.64 -2.27
N SER A 11 39.62 51.32 -3.31
CA SER A 11 38.29 51.07 -3.89
C SER A 11 38.19 49.72 -4.59
N THR A 12 39.25 49.31 -5.29
CA THR A 12 39.27 48.02 -6.01
C THR A 12 39.21 46.82 -5.08
N LEU A 13 39.80 46.89 -3.88
CA LEU A 13 39.78 45.78 -2.91
C LEU A 13 38.39 45.56 -2.31
N ILE A 14 37.65 46.64 -2.04
CA ILE A 14 36.26 46.57 -1.54
C ILE A 14 35.32 46.01 -2.60
N VAL A 15 35.45 46.46 -3.86
CA VAL A 15 34.63 45.96 -4.97
C VAL A 15 34.87 44.48 -5.21
N VAL A 16 36.13 44.02 -5.16
CA VAL A 16 36.45 42.59 -5.31
C VAL A 16 35.91 41.77 -4.13
N MET A 17 36.02 42.27 -2.89
CA MET A 17 35.44 41.59 -1.72
C MET A 17 33.91 41.47 -1.82
N MET A 18 33.20 42.52 -2.25
CA MET A 18 31.75 42.44 -2.48
C MET A 18 31.39 41.47 -3.60
N MET A 19 32.16 41.47 -4.70
CA MET A 19 31.93 40.54 -5.82
C MET A 19 32.10 39.09 -5.36
N LEU A 20 33.16 38.80 -4.60
CA LEU A 20 33.39 37.48 -4.03
C LEU A 20 32.25 37.06 -3.09
N LEU A 21 31.76 37.99 -2.25
CA LEU A 21 30.64 37.72 -1.35
C LEU A 21 29.36 37.35 -2.12
N PHE A 22 29.00 38.09 -3.17
CA PHE A 22 27.85 37.74 -4.01
C PHE A 22 28.00 36.38 -4.70
N LEU A 23 29.19 36.07 -5.23
CA LEU A 23 29.47 34.78 -5.85
C LEU A 23 29.32 33.62 -4.85
N THR A 24 29.78 33.79 -3.61
CA THR A 24 29.61 32.75 -2.57
C THR A 24 28.16 32.54 -2.18
N ILE A 25 27.36 33.60 -2.04
CA ILE A 25 25.92 33.49 -1.70
C ILE A 25 25.16 32.74 -2.80
N ILE A 26 25.37 33.13 -4.06
CA ILE A 26 24.75 32.46 -5.21
C ILE A 26 25.21 31.00 -5.29
N GLY A 27 26.49 30.73 -5.05
CA GLY A 27 27.05 29.37 -5.01
C GLY A 27 26.40 28.49 -3.94
N VAL A 28 26.27 28.98 -2.70
CA VAL A 28 25.63 28.22 -1.61
C VAL A 28 24.14 28.01 -1.88
N MET A 29 23.43 29.00 -2.41
CA MET A 29 22.03 28.84 -2.79
C MET A 29 21.85 27.78 -3.88
N ALA A 30 22.70 27.78 -4.91
CA ALA A 30 22.66 26.78 -5.98
C ALA A 30 22.92 25.36 -5.46
N ILE A 31 23.89 25.18 -4.57
CA ILE A 31 24.16 23.87 -3.94
C ILE A 31 22.95 23.41 -3.12
N ARG A 32 22.36 24.31 -2.32
CA ARG A 32 21.20 24.00 -1.49
C ARG A 32 19.98 23.62 -2.33
N THR A 33 19.71 24.34 -3.41
CA THR A 33 18.59 24.01 -4.31
C THR A 33 18.83 22.68 -5.02
N SER A 34 20.06 22.38 -5.48
CA SER A 34 20.39 21.07 -6.05
C SER A 34 20.18 19.91 -5.07
N MET A 35 20.59 20.05 -3.82
CA MET A 35 20.35 19.02 -2.78
C MET A 35 18.86 18.83 -2.47
N ILE A 36 18.10 19.93 -2.43
CA ILE A 36 16.65 19.89 -2.23
C ILE A 36 15.97 19.17 -3.41
N THR A 37 16.31 19.54 -4.65
CA THR A 37 15.77 18.90 -5.86
C THR A 37 16.10 17.41 -5.91
N LEU A 38 17.32 17.02 -5.54
CA LEU A 38 17.72 15.62 -5.49
C LEU A 38 16.93 14.83 -4.44
N ASN A 39 16.80 15.36 -3.22
CA ASN A 39 16.02 14.72 -2.16
C ASN A 39 14.53 14.61 -2.54
N ILE A 40 13.95 15.62 -3.18
CA ILE A 40 12.57 15.57 -3.68
C ILE A 40 12.45 14.51 -4.79
N ALA A 41 13.39 14.46 -5.72
CA ALA A 41 13.38 13.47 -6.80
C ALA A 41 13.53 12.04 -6.27
N THR A 42 14.42 11.80 -5.30
CA THR A 42 14.60 10.48 -4.68
C THR A 42 13.37 10.06 -3.88
N ASN A 43 12.74 10.97 -3.12
CA ASN A 43 11.49 10.68 -2.42
C ASN A 43 10.33 10.42 -3.40
N ALA A 44 10.24 11.17 -4.50
CA ALA A 44 9.21 10.97 -5.52
C ALA A 44 9.37 9.63 -6.27
N GLN A 45 10.60 9.25 -6.64
CA GLN A 45 10.89 7.94 -7.25
C GLN A 45 10.57 6.79 -6.29
N SER A 46 10.91 6.97 -5.01
CA SER A 46 10.61 6.01 -3.94
C SER A 46 9.09 5.84 -3.76
N TYR A 47 8.33 6.94 -3.81
CA TYR A 47 6.88 6.91 -3.73
C TYR A 47 6.23 6.24 -4.96
N GLN A 48 6.70 6.56 -6.17
CA GLN A 48 6.20 5.94 -7.41
C GLN A 48 6.44 4.43 -7.42
N LEU A 49 7.62 3.99 -6.98
CA LEU A 49 7.92 2.57 -6.84
C LEU A 49 7.00 1.91 -5.80
N SER A 50 6.85 2.53 -4.63
CA SER A 50 5.96 2.03 -3.57
C SER A 50 4.52 1.90 -4.04
N SER A 51 4.00 2.90 -4.77
CA SER A 51 2.66 2.86 -5.36
C SER A 51 2.51 1.71 -6.34
N GLN A 52 3.43 1.55 -7.30
CA GLN A 52 3.36 0.45 -8.27
C GLN A 52 3.40 -0.92 -7.58
N THR A 53 4.22 -1.06 -6.53
CA THR A 53 4.31 -2.30 -5.76
C THR A 53 3.12 -2.54 -4.83
N ALA A 54 2.39 -1.48 -4.43
CA ALA A 54 1.13 -1.58 -3.69
C ALA A 54 -0.02 -2.02 -4.60
N ASP A 55 -0.04 -1.57 -5.85
CA ASP A 55 -1.05 -1.92 -6.85
C ASP A 55 -0.85 -3.36 -7.40
N THR A 56 0.38 -3.88 -7.37
CA THR A 56 0.71 -5.17 -8.00
C THR A 56 -0.09 -6.35 -7.42
N PRO A 57 -0.20 -6.55 -6.08
CA PRO A 57 -1.05 -7.59 -5.50
C PRO A 57 -2.53 -7.46 -5.89
N ILE A 58 -3.06 -6.23 -5.93
CA ILE A 58 -4.44 -5.96 -6.34
C ILE A 58 -4.65 -6.42 -7.78
N ASN A 59 -3.72 -6.09 -8.67
CA ASN A 59 -3.82 -6.47 -10.07
C ASN A 59 -3.67 -7.99 -10.29
N GLN A 60 -2.91 -8.69 -9.44
CA GLN A 60 -2.80 -10.15 -9.54
C GLN A 60 -4.15 -10.85 -9.34
N VAL A 61 -4.99 -10.35 -8.42
CA VAL A 61 -6.35 -10.88 -8.20
C VAL A 61 -7.23 -10.77 -9.46
N PHE A 62 -6.97 -9.77 -10.31
CA PHE A 62 -7.74 -9.53 -11.52
C PHE A 62 -7.23 -10.26 -12.76
N LEU A 63 -5.94 -10.61 -12.79
CA LEU A 63 -5.32 -11.27 -13.94
C LEU A 63 -5.38 -12.79 -13.84
N GLU A 64 -5.42 -13.34 -12.62
CA GLU A 64 -5.52 -14.78 -12.39
C GLU A 64 -6.97 -15.27 -12.44
N ASP A 65 -7.14 -16.58 -12.64
CA ASP A 65 -8.45 -17.23 -12.63
C ASP A 65 -9.09 -17.09 -11.24
N LEU A 66 -10.29 -16.50 -11.19
CA LEU A 66 -11.06 -16.28 -9.97
C LEU A 66 -11.27 -17.58 -9.18
N ASN A 67 -11.40 -18.73 -9.85
CA ASN A 67 -11.53 -20.03 -9.18
C ASN A 67 -10.32 -20.35 -8.29
N ARG A 68 -9.13 -19.82 -8.63
CA ARG A 68 -7.92 -19.95 -7.82
C ARG A 68 -7.89 -18.96 -6.64
N HIS A 69 -8.72 -17.94 -6.60
CA HIS A 69 -8.79 -17.04 -5.44
C HIS A 69 -9.97 -17.35 -4.52
N VAL A 70 -10.98 -18.10 -4.97
CA VAL A 70 -12.12 -18.50 -4.11
C VAL A 70 -11.95 -19.88 -3.50
N ASP A 71 -10.92 -20.63 -3.91
CA ASP A 71 -10.56 -21.93 -3.31
C ASP A 71 -10.09 -21.76 -1.85
N LEU A 72 -10.45 -22.70 -0.97
CA LEU A 72 -10.09 -22.73 0.46
C LEU A 72 -8.57 -22.77 0.71
N SER A 73 -7.78 -23.20 -0.27
CA SER A 73 -6.31 -23.15 -0.18
C SER A 73 -5.74 -21.73 -0.36
N SER A 74 -6.58 -20.77 -0.72
CA SER A 74 -6.24 -19.35 -0.82
C SER A 74 -6.79 -18.54 0.35
N VAL A 75 -6.08 -17.46 0.70
CA VAL A 75 -6.45 -16.53 1.77
C VAL A 75 -7.83 -15.93 1.53
N LEU A 76 -8.14 -15.58 0.28
CA LEU A 76 -9.45 -15.04 -0.07
C LEU A 76 -10.56 -16.09 0.12
N GLY A 77 -10.38 -17.32 -0.38
CA GLY A 77 -11.36 -18.40 -0.17
C GLY A 77 -11.58 -18.73 1.31
N LYS A 78 -10.51 -18.73 2.12
CA LYS A 78 -10.60 -18.89 3.58
C LYS A 78 -11.35 -17.73 4.24
N ALA A 79 -11.05 -16.48 3.86
CA ALA A 79 -11.74 -15.29 4.38
C ALA A 79 -13.24 -15.31 4.06
N LEU A 80 -13.61 -15.69 2.84
CA LEU A 80 -15.01 -15.84 2.43
C LEU A 80 -15.72 -16.91 3.25
N LYS A 81 -15.07 -18.06 3.46
CA LYS A 81 -15.67 -19.17 4.22
C LYS A 81 -15.86 -18.83 5.69
N ASP A 82 -14.86 -18.23 6.30
CA ASP A 82 -14.91 -17.87 7.71
C ASP A 82 -15.92 -16.76 7.98
N ALA A 83 -16.12 -15.84 7.01
CA ALA A 83 -17.11 -14.77 7.13
C ALA A 83 -18.56 -15.26 7.24
N ASP A 84 -18.84 -16.53 6.90
CA ASP A 84 -20.15 -17.14 7.17
C ASP A 84 -20.36 -17.49 8.67
N THR A 85 -19.28 -17.52 9.45
CA THR A 85 -19.28 -17.95 10.85
C THR A 85 -18.85 -16.84 11.82
N GLU A 86 -17.80 -16.11 11.49
CA GLU A 86 -17.23 -15.06 12.33
C GLU A 86 -16.79 -13.90 11.44
N LEU A 87 -17.35 -12.73 11.70
CA LEU A 87 -17.12 -11.52 10.93
C LEU A 87 -16.00 -10.66 11.52
N GLY A 88 -15.48 -9.72 10.74
CA GLY A 88 -14.55 -8.68 11.22
C GLY A 88 -13.08 -9.08 11.33
N LYS A 89 -12.71 -10.31 10.95
CA LYS A 89 -11.31 -10.77 10.88
C LYS A 89 -10.55 -10.15 9.70
N GLU A 90 -9.28 -9.86 9.90
CA GLU A 90 -8.34 -9.48 8.85
C GLU A 90 -7.40 -10.64 8.53
N TYR A 91 -7.33 -11.03 7.26
CA TYR A 91 -6.49 -12.11 6.76
C TYR A 91 -5.27 -11.52 6.08
N VAL A 92 -4.13 -11.60 6.75
CA VAL A 92 -2.89 -10.94 6.37
C VAL A 92 -1.92 -11.95 5.78
N PHE A 93 -1.25 -11.57 4.69
CA PHE A 93 -0.15 -12.34 4.14
C PHE A 93 0.88 -11.41 3.48
N CYS A 94 2.10 -11.91 3.31
CA CYS A 94 3.13 -11.15 2.63
C CYS A 94 3.15 -11.40 1.12
N TYR A 95 3.26 -10.34 0.32
CA TYR A 95 3.46 -10.46 -1.11
C TYR A 95 4.91 -10.81 -1.43
N ARG A 96 5.14 -12.08 -1.82
CA ARG A 96 6.48 -12.62 -2.12
C ARG A 96 6.55 -13.12 -3.57
N PRO A 97 6.78 -12.26 -4.57
CA PRO A 97 6.81 -12.67 -5.98
C PRO A 97 8.04 -13.50 -6.38
N LYS A 98 9.07 -13.59 -5.53
CA LYS A 98 10.31 -14.33 -5.81
C LYS A 98 10.28 -15.79 -5.40
N VAL A 99 9.33 -16.17 -4.55
CA VAL A 99 9.17 -17.55 -4.10
C VAL A 99 8.13 -18.22 -4.99
N SER A 100 8.27 -19.52 -5.21
CA SER A 100 7.31 -20.30 -6.02
C SER A 100 5.99 -20.59 -5.29
N THR A 101 5.75 -19.94 -4.15
CA THR A 101 4.49 -20.10 -3.42
C THR A 101 3.37 -19.32 -4.12
N ARG A 102 2.20 -19.96 -4.24
CA ARG A 102 0.98 -19.33 -4.76
C ARG A 102 0.69 -18.01 -4.03
N PHE A 103 0.23 -17.02 -4.78
CA PHE A 103 -0.26 -15.76 -4.24
C PHE A 103 -1.40 -16.01 -3.24
N GLY A 104 -1.30 -15.42 -2.05
CA GLY A 104 -2.30 -15.58 -1.01
C GLY A 104 -2.53 -17.05 -0.65
N SER A 105 -1.49 -17.84 -0.41
CA SER A 105 -1.62 -19.19 0.13
C SER A 105 -1.99 -19.16 1.62
N VAL A 106 -2.98 -19.95 2.05
CA VAL A 106 -3.34 -20.06 3.47
C VAL A 106 -2.20 -20.57 4.36
N ALA A 107 -1.22 -21.26 3.78
CA ALA A 107 -0.06 -21.76 4.52
C ALA A 107 0.85 -20.63 5.06
N SER A 108 0.80 -19.45 4.46
CA SER A 108 1.64 -18.28 4.81
C SER A 108 0.81 -17.10 5.28
N MET A 109 -0.31 -17.38 5.94
CA MET A 109 -1.32 -16.41 6.36
C MET A 109 -1.31 -16.21 7.88
N ALA A 110 -1.56 -14.99 8.32
CA ALA A 110 -1.89 -14.64 9.70
C ALA A 110 -3.31 -14.08 9.74
N VAL A 111 -4.10 -14.44 10.75
CA VAL A 111 -5.45 -13.91 10.93
C VAL A 111 -5.47 -13.05 12.17
N LEU A 112 -5.84 -11.79 12.00
CA LEU A 112 -5.99 -10.81 13.07
C LEU A 112 -7.47 -10.64 13.40
N ARG A 113 -7.77 -10.56 14.69
CA ARG A 113 -9.07 -10.13 15.21
C ARG A 113 -8.90 -8.80 15.93
N THR A 114 -9.77 -7.85 15.63
CA THR A 114 -9.80 -6.56 16.33
C THR A 114 -10.38 -6.75 17.74
N THR A 115 -9.71 -6.18 18.74
CA THR A 115 -10.15 -6.19 20.15
C THR A 115 -10.27 -4.76 20.68
N SER A 116 -10.78 -4.59 21.91
CA SER A 116 -10.86 -3.26 22.55
C SER A 116 -9.48 -2.62 22.74
N SER A 117 -8.45 -3.41 23.03
CA SER A 117 -7.07 -2.94 23.29
C SER A 117 -6.18 -2.88 22.05
N GLY A 118 -6.54 -3.50 20.93
CA GLY A 118 -5.68 -3.54 19.73
C GLY A 118 -6.11 -4.61 18.74
N VAL A 119 -5.15 -5.40 18.27
CA VAL A 119 -5.39 -6.60 17.44
C VAL A 119 -4.81 -7.82 18.14
N GLU A 120 -5.42 -8.98 17.91
CA GLU A 120 -4.99 -10.28 18.43
C GLU A 120 -4.76 -11.23 17.26
N LEU A 121 -3.66 -11.98 17.28
CA LEU A 121 -3.39 -13.07 16.34
C LEU A 121 -4.20 -14.30 16.74
N VAL A 122 -5.15 -14.72 15.89
CA VAL A 122 -6.09 -15.81 16.21
C VAL A 122 -5.85 -17.08 15.40
N GLU A 123 -5.16 -16.97 14.27
CA GLU A 123 -4.75 -18.11 13.43
C GLU A 123 -3.43 -17.77 12.72
N GLY A 124 -2.56 -18.77 12.53
CA GLY A 124 -1.24 -18.61 11.93
C GLY A 124 -0.11 -18.31 12.93
N SER A 125 1.02 -17.83 12.41
CA SER A 125 2.21 -17.46 13.19
C SER A 125 2.59 -16.00 12.96
N THR A 126 3.31 -15.41 13.91
CA THR A 126 3.95 -14.09 13.74
C THR A 126 4.94 -14.05 12.57
N ASP A 127 5.42 -15.20 12.10
CA ASP A 127 6.33 -15.31 10.95
C ASP A 127 5.61 -15.21 9.59
N ASN A 128 4.27 -15.24 9.60
CA ASN A 128 3.45 -15.13 8.38
C ASN A 128 3.23 -13.67 7.96
N PHE A 129 3.52 -12.71 8.84
CA PHE A 129 3.63 -11.30 8.46
C PHE A 129 4.88 -11.08 7.59
N CYS A 130 4.92 -9.95 6.88
CA CYS A 130 6.08 -9.65 6.05
C CYS A 130 7.35 -9.47 6.88
N ASN A 131 8.43 -10.16 6.52
CA ASN A 131 9.73 -9.92 7.11
C ASN A 131 10.46 -8.79 6.37
N LEU A 132 10.69 -7.67 7.06
CA LEU A 132 11.30 -6.47 6.50
C LEU A 132 12.77 -6.64 6.05
N THR A 133 13.41 -7.76 6.37
CA THR A 133 14.80 -8.09 5.96
C THR A 133 14.91 -9.02 4.76
N THR A 134 13.85 -9.79 4.45
CA THR A 134 13.90 -10.86 3.43
C THR A 134 12.84 -10.72 2.34
N ASP A 135 11.65 -10.23 2.68
CA ASP A 135 10.45 -10.37 1.84
C ASP A 135 10.29 -9.27 0.80
N PHE A 136 11.42 -8.83 0.23
CA PHE A 136 11.42 -7.79 -0.77
C PHE A 136 10.78 -8.24 -2.08
N GLY A 137 9.85 -7.43 -2.59
CA GLY A 137 9.12 -7.69 -3.83
C GLY A 137 10.01 -7.69 -5.09
N SER A 138 11.24 -7.18 -5.02
CA SER A 138 12.18 -7.16 -6.15
C SER A 138 13.62 -7.39 -5.73
N ALA A 139 14.48 -7.76 -6.69
CA ALA A 139 15.91 -7.96 -6.46
C ALA A 139 16.61 -6.70 -5.91
N ARG A 140 16.04 -5.50 -6.15
CA ARG A 140 16.55 -4.22 -5.67
C ARG A 140 16.38 -4.00 -4.16
N ARG A 141 15.69 -4.91 -3.46
CA ARG A 141 15.50 -4.90 -1.99
C ARG A 141 15.06 -3.54 -1.41
N GLY A 142 14.19 -2.85 -2.15
CA GLY A 142 13.71 -1.51 -1.76
C GLY A 142 12.39 -1.52 -1.02
N VAL A 143 11.44 -2.36 -1.45
CA VAL A 143 10.04 -2.35 -0.98
C VAL A 143 9.59 -3.74 -0.55
N VAL A 144 8.84 -3.78 0.55
CA VAL A 144 8.11 -4.95 1.06
C VAL A 144 6.62 -4.59 1.05
N THR A 145 5.76 -5.51 0.60
CA THR A 145 4.32 -5.25 0.50
C THR A 145 3.53 -6.26 1.32
N GLN A 146 2.81 -5.79 2.33
CA GLN A 146 1.86 -6.57 3.10
C GLN A 146 0.47 -6.45 2.48
N VAL A 147 -0.27 -7.55 2.44
CA VAL A 147 -1.63 -7.60 1.93
C VAL A 147 -2.54 -8.08 3.04
N ALA A 148 -3.65 -7.38 3.24
CA ALA A 148 -4.70 -7.78 4.17
C ALA A 148 -6.03 -7.87 3.42
N ILE A 149 -6.78 -8.93 3.67
CA ILE A 149 -8.11 -9.17 3.13
C ILE A 149 -9.10 -9.13 4.28
N LYS A 150 -10.17 -8.35 4.12
CA LYS A 150 -11.28 -8.27 5.07
C LYS A 150 -12.58 -8.37 4.30
N ILE A 151 -13.56 -9.08 4.86
CA ILE A 151 -14.94 -9.05 4.38
C ILE A 151 -15.66 -7.96 5.16
N PRO A 152 -15.98 -6.81 4.55
CA PRO A 152 -16.58 -5.70 5.28
C PRO A 152 -17.97 -6.08 5.80
N THR A 153 -18.25 -5.65 7.01
CA THR A 153 -19.55 -5.81 7.69
C THR A 153 -20.36 -4.53 7.68
N ASP A 154 -19.75 -3.43 7.26
CA ASP A 154 -20.40 -2.14 7.17
C ASP A 154 -21.50 -2.19 6.11
N THR A 155 -22.69 -1.76 6.49
CA THR A 155 -23.70 -1.37 5.51
C THR A 155 -23.33 0.03 5.03
N ALA A 156 -22.30 0.12 4.19
CA ALA A 156 -22.03 1.36 3.49
C ALA A 156 -23.32 1.76 2.75
N ASP A 157 -23.66 3.04 2.78
CA ASP A 157 -24.76 3.60 2.00
C ASP A 157 -24.31 3.58 0.53
N LEU A 158 -24.37 2.39 -0.06
CA LEU A 158 -23.78 2.08 -1.34
C LEU A 158 -24.59 2.83 -2.40
N PRO A 159 -23.93 3.64 -3.25
CA PRO A 159 -24.66 4.33 -4.31
C PRO A 159 -25.36 3.29 -5.21
N PRO A 160 -26.47 3.66 -5.86
CA PRO A 160 -27.13 2.77 -6.80
C PRO A 160 -26.11 2.18 -7.78
N LEU A 161 -26.21 0.87 -8.04
CA LEU A 161 -25.31 0.13 -8.95
C LEU A 161 -23.87 -0.09 -8.43
N ALA A 162 -23.51 0.31 -7.20
CA ALA A 162 -22.19 0.04 -6.61
C ALA A 162 -21.86 -1.46 -6.52
N LEU A 163 -22.89 -2.30 -6.55
CA LEU A 163 -22.84 -3.74 -6.43
C LEU A 163 -22.90 -4.47 -7.77
N LEU A 164 -22.83 -3.78 -8.91
CA LEU A 164 -22.80 -4.45 -10.21
C LEU A 164 -21.53 -5.27 -10.41
N ALA A 165 -21.67 -6.44 -11.05
CA ALA A 165 -20.54 -7.17 -11.59
C ALA A 165 -19.80 -6.32 -12.62
N ARG A 166 -18.48 -6.53 -12.69
CA ARG A 166 -17.62 -5.93 -13.72
C ARG A 166 -18.16 -6.31 -15.11
N ASN A 167 -18.03 -5.37 -16.07
CA ASN A 167 -18.45 -5.51 -17.46
C ASN A 167 -19.97 -5.50 -17.68
N ILE A 168 -20.76 -5.10 -16.67
CA ILE A 168 -22.18 -4.77 -16.85
C ILE A 168 -22.31 -3.28 -17.15
N ASN A 169 -22.90 -2.97 -18.30
CA ASN A 169 -23.25 -1.62 -18.70
C ASN A 169 -24.77 -1.45 -18.75
N VAL A 170 -25.36 -1.02 -17.62
CA VAL A 170 -26.81 -0.78 -17.54
C VAL A 170 -27.28 0.39 -18.41
N SER A 171 -26.44 1.40 -18.65
CA SER A 171 -26.79 2.52 -19.55
C SER A 171 -26.72 2.11 -21.02
N GLY A 172 -25.95 1.07 -21.35
CA GLY A 172 -25.91 0.40 -22.65
C GLY A 172 -27.00 -0.66 -22.84
N GLY A 173 -27.96 -0.79 -21.92
CA GLY A 173 -29.07 -1.73 -22.01
C GLY A 173 -28.73 -3.18 -21.65
N GLN A 174 -27.56 -3.45 -21.07
CA GLN A 174 -27.25 -4.78 -20.55
C GLN A 174 -28.08 -5.05 -19.30
N THR A 175 -28.77 -6.19 -19.30
CA THR A 175 -29.57 -6.63 -18.15
C THR A 175 -28.66 -7.18 -17.06
N ILE A 176 -29.05 -6.95 -15.80
CA ILE A 176 -28.38 -7.57 -14.65
C ILE A 176 -28.52 -9.09 -14.80
N PRO A 177 -27.43 -9.87 -14.64
CA PRO A 177 -27.48 -11.32 -14.68
C PRO A 177 -28.59 -11.86 -13.77
N GLN A 178 -29.50 -12.66 -14.34
CA GLN A 178 -30.54 -13.33 -13.57
C GLN A 178 -29.92 -14.50 -12.80
N GLY A 179 -30.44 -14.79 -11.60
CA GLY A 179 -29.97 -15.93 -10.79
C GLY A 179 -28.74 -15.65 -9.94
N ILE A 180 -28.48 -14.39 -9.57
CA ILE A 180 -27.51 -14.05 -8.51
C ILE A 180 -28.03 -14.67 -7.20
N THR A 181 -27.22 -15.54 -6.62
CA THR A 181 -27.56 -16.29 -5.39
C THR A 181 -26.84 -15.74 -4.17
N GLU A 182 -25.67 -15.15 -4.38
CA GLU A 182 -24.83 -14.63 -3.31
C GLU A 182 -24.03 -13.42 -3.81
N GLN A 183 -23.86 -12.45 -2.92
CA GLN A 183 -23.00 -11.29 -3.13
C GLN A 183 -22.20 -11.00 -1.86
N LYS A 184 -20.87 -11.00 -2.00
CA LYS A 184 -19.94 -10.69 -0.90
C LYS A 184 -19.02 -9.55 -1.32
N ARG A 185 -18.89 -8.55 -0.44
CA ARG A 185 -17.90 -7.47 -0.58
C ARG A 185 -16.57 -7.97 -0.03
N ILE A 186 -15.49 -7.70 -0.75
CA ILE A 186 -14.14 -8.05 -0.36
C ILE A 186 -13.34 -6.75 -0.36
N ARG A 187 -12.74 -6.39 0.78
CA ARG A 187 -11.80 -5.28 0.88
C ARG A 187 -10.39 -5.86 0.95
N MET A 188 -9.55 -5.39 0.04
CA MET A 188 -8.12 -5.66 0.04
C MET A 188 -7.37 -4.39 0.36
N THR A 189 -6.50 -4.47 1.35
CA THR A 189 -5.60 -3.39 1.74
C THR A 189 -4.18 -3.83 1.48
N THR A 190 -3.44 -3.06 0.69
CA THR A 190 -2.02 -3.29 0.44
C THR A 190 -1.21 -2.18 1.09
N VAL A 191 -0.19 -2.55 1.87
CA VAL A 191 0.74 -1.62 2.51
C VAL A 191 2.12 -1.90 1.95
N ALA A 192 2.57 -1.05 1.02
CA ALA A 192 3.93 -1.07 0.50
C ALA A 192 4.80 -0.14 1.34
N MET A 193 5.92 -0.66 1.82
CA MET A 193 6.79 0.06 2.76
C MET A 193 8.25 -0.09 2.38
N MET A 194 9.06 0.91 2.72
CA MET A 194 10.49 0.94 2.43
C MET A 194 11.32 0.78 3.72
N PRO A 195 11.73 -0.45 4.08
CA PRO A 195 12.35 -0.73 5.37
C PRO A 195 13.71 -0.05 5.56
N ILE A 196 14.37 0.33 4.47
CA ILE A 196 15.68 1.00 4.49
C ILE A 196 15.68 2.33 5.27
N TYR A 197 14.52 2.98 5.37
CA TYR A 197 14.36 4.22 6.13
C TYR A 197 14.02 3.99 7.61
N ALA A 198 13.80 2.74 8.02
CA ALA A 198 13.49 2.41 9.41
C ALA A 198 14.73 2.60 10.29
N LYS A 199 14.67 3.58 11.21
CA LYS A 199 15.71 3.77 12.24
C LYS A 199 15.77 2.60 13.22
N ASN A 200 14.62 1.99 13.50
CA ASN A 200 14.48 0.80 14.32
C ASN A 200 13.63 -0.22 13.57
N LEU A 201 14.29 -1.23 13.01
CA LEU A 201 13.62 -2.25 12.22
C LEU A 201 12.68 -3.12 13.05
N SER A 202 13.00 -3.36 14.34
CA SER A 202 12.12 -4.13 15.23
C SER A 202 10.82 -3.39 15.52
N ALA A 203 10.87 -2.06 15.68
CA ALA A 203 9.67 -1.24 15.84
C ALA A 203 8.83 -1.22 14.55
N ALA A 204 9.47 -1.14 13.39
CA ALA A 204 8.78 -1.24 12.11
C ALA A 204 8.14 -2.62 11.90
N GLN A 205 8.82 -3.70 12.30
CA GLN A 205 8.28 -5.06 12.27
C GLN A 205 7.08 -5.22 13.22
N ALA A 206 7.11 -4.57 14.38
CA ALA A 206 5.99 -4.54 15.33
C ALA A 206 4.75 -3.84 14.75
N CYS A 207 4.95 -2.74 13.99
CA CYS A 207 3.84 -2.06 13.33
C CYS A 207 2.98 -2.98 12.45
N LEU A 208 3.57 -4.00 11.82
CA LEU A 208 2.89 -4.93 10.91
C LEU A 208 1.92 -5.90 11.58
N LYS A 209 2.17 -6.19 12.86
CA LYS A 209 1.44 -7.22 13.62
C LYS A 209 0.53 -6.63 14.71
N ASP A 210 0.87 -5.45 15.22
CA ASP A 210 0.20 -4.86 16.39
C ASP A 210 -0.89 -3.84 16.02
N ASN A 211 -1.11 -3.58 14.72
CA ASN A 211 -2.07 -2.59 14.22
C ASN A 211 -3.01 -3.20 13.18
N VAL A 212 -4.19 -2.60 13.03
CA VAL A 212 -5.11 -2.94 11.93
C VAL A 212 -4.51 -2.52 10.59
N ASN A 213 -4.88 -3.17 9.51
CA ASN A 213 -4.38 -2.77 8.18
C ASN A 213 -5.21 -1.62 7.61
N ASP A 214 -6.50 -1.58 7.92
CA ASP A 214 -7.45 -0.55 7.50
C ASP A 214 -8.34 -0.13 8.67
N ASN A 215 -8.69 1.16 8.73
CA ASN A 215 -9.57 1.74 9.74
C ASN A 215 -10.87 2.30 9.15
N SER A 216 -11.24 1.89 7.93
CA SER A 216 -12.44 2.41 7.25
C SER A 216 -13.74 1.93 7.90
N ASP A 217 -13.74 0.81 8.65
CA ASP A 217 -14.94 0.35 9.35
C ASP A 217 -15.16 1.07 10.68
N VAL A 218 -16.42 1.22 11.08
CA VAL A 218 -16.82 1.88 12.34
C VAL A 218 -16.07 1.31 13.55
N GLU A 219 -15.94 -0.02 13.63
CA GLU A 219 -15.25 -0.72 14.73
C GLU A 219 -13.75 -0.43 14.79
N THR A 220 -13.14 -0.12 13.65
CA THR A 220 -11.71 0.14 13.51
C THR A 220 -11.37 1.62 13.40
N SER A 221 -12.36 2.51 13.29
CA SER A 221 -12.18 3.96 13.04
C SER A 221 -11.21 4.65 13.99
N ASN A 222 -11.23 4.30 15.28
CA ASN A 222 -10.35 4.86 16.31
C ASN A 222 -9.03 4.11 16.48
N LYS A 223 -8.76 3.10 15.65
CA LYS A 223 -7.53 2.29 15.71
C LYS A 223 -6.47 2.88 14.81
N GLN A 224 -5.23 2.82 15.27
CA GLN A 224 -4.08 3.16 14.46
C GLN A 224 -3.86 2.08 13.39
N THR A 225 -3.63 2.49 12.14
CA THR A 225 -3.32 1.56 11.05
C THR A 225 -1.84 1.23 11.00
N THR A 226 -1.50 0.10 10.37
CA THR A 226 -0.12 -0.31 10.08
C THR A 226 0.63 0.79 9.33
N ALA A 227 -0.02 1.41 8.33
CA ALA A 227 0.54 2.53 7.59
C ALA A 227 0.83 3.73 8.52
N GLN A 228 -0.12 4.11 9.38
CA GLN A 228 0.07 5.22 10.32
C GLN A 228 1.21 4.94 11.32
N CYS A 229 1.32 3.72 11.83
CA CYS A 229 2.42 3.31 12.70
C CYS A 229 3.78 3.48 12.03
N LEU A 230 3.92 3.01 10.78
CA LEU A 230 5.14 3.12 10.01
C LEU A 230 5.53 4.57 9.69
N VAL A 231 4.55 5.42 9.33
CA VAL A 231 4.78 6.85 9.12
C VAL A 231 5.27 7.53 10.40
N ASN A 232 4.68 7.23 11.56
CA ASN A 232 5.04 7.84 12.84
C ASN A 232 6.50 7.56 13.25
N ILE A 233 7.06 6.42 12.82
CA ILE A 233 8.47 6.06 13.07
C ILE A 233 9.41 6.48 11.92
N GLY A 234 8.90 7.19 10.91
CA GLY A 234 9.66 7.73 9.78
C GLY A 234 9.91 6.73 8.64
N VAL A 235 9.14 5.65 8.55
CA VAL A 235 9.19 4.71 7.42
C VAL A 235 8.21 5.18 6.34
N PRO A 236 8.68 5.50 5.13
CA PRO A 236 7.81 5.81 4.01
C PRO A 236 6.96 4.61 3.61
N VAL A 237 5.67 4.85 3.46
CA VAL A 237 4.69 3.84 3.06
C VAL A 237 3.73 4.38 2.01
N ASN A 238 3.15 3.47 1.25
CA ASN A 238 1.97 3.72 0.43
C ASN A 238 0.94 2.64 0.78
N SER A 239 -0.24 3.08 1.24
CA SER A 239 -1.34 2.19 1.60
C SER A 239 -2.47 2.40 0.60
N GLN A 240 -2.92 1.33 -0.02
CA GLN A 240 -4.04 1.35 -0.95
C GLN A 240 -5.14 0.43 -0.44
N VAL A 241 -6.38 0.90 -0.51
CA VAL A 241 -7.56 0.13 -0.14
C VAL A 241 -8.41 0.00 -1.40
N GLN A 242 -8.75 -1.22 -1.75
CA GLN A 242 -9.60 -1.52 -2.89
C GLN A 242 -10.68 -2.51 -2.47
N GLU A 243 -11.92 -2.18 -2.81
CA GLU A 243 -13.05 -3.08 -2.63
C GLU A 243 -13.47 -3.73 -3.94
N PHE A 244 -13.91 -4.99 -3.84
CA PHE A 244 -14.42 -5.80 -4.93
C PHE A 244 -15.75 -6.44 -4.52
N ASN A 245 -16.60 -6.69 -5.51
CA ASN A 245 -17.82 -7.47 -5.33
C ASN A 245 -17.65 -8.84 -5.98
N LEU A 246 -17.76 -9.89 -5.18
CA LEU A 246 -17.87 -11.26 -5.65
C LEU A 246 -19.35 -11.60 -5.76
N GLN A 247 -19.78 -12.08 -6.94
CA GLN A 247 -21.16 -12.48 -7.21
C GLN A 247 -21.18 -13.92 -7.72
N THR A 248 -22.02 -14.74 -7.11
CA THR A 248 -22.27 -16.12 -7.55
C THR A 248 -23.61 -16.16 -8.30
N PHE A 249 -23.60 -16.69 -9.53
CA PHE A 249 -24.81 -16.83 -10.34
C PHE A 249 -25.01 -18.27 -10.82
N ILE A 250 -26.26 -18.72 -10.87
CA ILE A 250 -26.62 -20.02 -11.42
C ILE A 250 -26.71 -19.89 -12.95
N LYS A 251 -25.86 -20.64 -13.66
CA LYS A 251 -25.96 -20.78 -15.12
C LYS A 251 -26.59 -22.13 -15.46
N ILE A 252 -27.85 -22.13 -15.87
CA ILE A 252 -28.50 -23.33 -16.40
C ILE A 252 -28.01 -23.51 -17.85
N VAL A 253 -27.22 -24.56 -18.10
CA VAL A 253 -26.78 -24.92 -19.46
C VAL A 253 -27.65 -26.09 -19.93
N LYS A 254 -28.30 -25.94 -21.08
CA LYS A 254 -29.06 -27.03 -21.71
C LYS A 254 -28.09 -28.13 -22.16
N GLU A 255 -28.39 -29.39 -21.90
CA GLU A 255 -27.56 -30.51 -22.36
C GLU A 255 -27.32 -30.42 -23.88
N PRO A 256 -26.09 -30.69 -24.36
CA PRO A 256 -25.85 -30.78 -25.79
C PRO A 256 -26.66 -31.96 -26.34
N VAL A 257 -27.56 -31.67 -27.27
CA VAL A 257 -28.32 -32.66 -28.05
C VAL A 257 -27.40 -33.29 -29.08
#